data_AF-A0A8J3NT09-F1
#
_entry.id   AF-A0A8J3NT09-F1
#
_cell.length_a   1.000
_cell.length_b   1.000
_cell.length_c   1.000
_cell.angle_alpha   90.00
_cell.angle_beta   90.00
_cell.angle_gamma   90.00
#
_symmetry.space_group_name_H-M   'P 1'
#
loop_
_entity.id
_entity.type
_entity.pdbx_description
1 polymer ?
#
loop_
_entity_poly.entity_id
_entity_poly.type
_entity_poly.pdbx_seq_one_letter_code
_entity_poly.pdbx_strand_id
1 'polypeptide(L)'
;MTAPQVTVVYAGEEPPAGWHASVFVAGPMPRDPDTPSWRPEALRLIARCWSVDGSLAVFVPEPRDRHRPPVGYVHQLWEDRWMSVVDAILFWVPRELPGTPGLTTNVEFGRYEGSGRVVLGMPPHAQSVRYLRHFADLHEAPVADTLPETVSATLDLVGCGSWREAGTRDVPLLVWRTSAFQTWWSALSARGEELRRARVRWTSGSGAVSWVVDATVADRAGVVELRRVMCLDGSSGPATAVVQVTAA
;
A
#
# COMPACT_ATOMS: atom_id res chain seq x y z
N MET A 1 -20.39 -7.21 -13.98
CA MET A 1 -18.93 -7.26 -13.74
C MET A 1 -18.29 -6.21 -14.63
N THR A 2 -17.49 -5.32 -14.06
CA THR A 2 -16.76 -4.28 -14.81
C THR A 2 -15.44 -4.83 -15.28
N ALA A 3 -15.05 -4.55 -16.53
CA ALA A 3 -13.79 -5.00 -17.10
C ALA A 3 -12.57 -4.57 -16.24
N PRO A 4 -11.45 -5.32 -16.30
CA PRO A 4 -10.22 -4.94 -15.63
C PRO A 4 -9.76 -3.55 -16.08
N GLN A 5 -9.52 -2.66 -15.11
CA GLN A 5 -9.06 -1.29 -15.38
C GLN A 5 -7.89 -0.92 -14.47
N VAL A 6 -6.80 -0.42 -15.05
CA VAL A 6 -5.66 0.10 -14.30
C VAL A 6 -5.66 1.62 -14.39
N THR A 7 -5.61 2.29 -13.24
CA THR A 7 -5.45 3.75 -13.15
C THR A 7 -4.13 4.07 -12.47
N VAL A 8 -3.25 4.79 -13.15
CA VAL A 8 -1.95 5.21 -12.60
C VAL A 8 -2.10 6.59 -11.97
N VAL A 9 -1.67 6.72 -10.71
CA VAL A 9 -1.69 7.94 -9.91
C VAL A 9 -0.25 8.34 -9.64
N TYR A 10 0.19 9.43 -10.25
CA TYR A 10 1.54 9.95 -10.09
C TYR A 10 1.66 10.85 -8.85
N ALA A 11 2.89 11.06 -8.43
CA ALA A 11 3.24 11.96 -7.34
C ALA A 11 2.57 13.35 -7.51
N GLY A 12 1.79 13.76 -6.50
CA GLY A 12 1.06 15.04 -6.50
C GLY A 12 -0.33 15.00 -7.14
N GLU A 13 -0.75 13.87 -7.72
CA GLU A 13 -2.10 13.71 -8.26
C GLU A 13 -3.08 13.18 -7.19
N GLU A 14 -4.36 13.51 -7.37
CA GLU A 14 -5.45 12.97 -6.56
C GLU A 14 -5.91 11.63 -7.14
N PRO A 15 -6.02 10.55 -6.33
CA PRO A 15 -6.48 9.26 -6.81
C PRO A 15 -8.00 9.21 -7.02
N PRO A 16 -8.52 8.18 -7.72
CA PRO A 16 -9.94 7.91 -7.84
C PRO A 16 -10.65 7.80 -6.48
N ALA A 17 -11.94 8.15 -6.42
CA ALA A 17 -12.75 8.09 -5.20
C ALA A 17 -12.85 6.68 -4.57
N GLY A 18 -12.66 5.63 -5.38
CA GLY A 18 -12.64 4.24 -4.94
C GLY A 18 -11.94 3.30 -5.93
N TRP A 19 -11.57 2.12 -5.44
CA TRP A 19 -10.92 1.05 -6.21
C TRP A 19 -11.20 -0.33 -5.62
N HIS A 20 -10.95 -1.39 -6.40
CA HIS A 20 -10.99 -2.76 -5.88
C HIS A 20 -9.66 -3.16 -5.23
N ALA A 21 -8.56 -2.66 -5.80
CA ALA A 21 -7.22 -2.96 -5.37
C ALA A 21 -6.30 -1.75 -5.59
N SER A 22 -5.19 -1.74 -4.84
CA SER A 22 -4.17 -0.70 -4.93
C SER A 22 -2.76 -1.23 -4.72
N VAL A 23 -1.83 -0.74 -5.53
CA VAL A 23 -0.40 -1.09 -5.46
C VAL A 23 0.42 0.19 -5.43
N PHE A 24 1.45 0.22 -4.59
CA PHE A 24 2.47 1.27 -4.64
C PHE A 24 3.77 0.73 -5.26
N VAL A 25 4.35 1.47 -6.21
CA VAL A 25 5.55 1.07 -6.97
C VAL A 25 6.80 1.76 -6.41
N ALA A 26 7.35 1.16 -5.35
CA ALA A 26 8.51 1.64 -4.61
C ALA A 26 9.84 1.11 -5.17
N GLY A 27 10.92 1.81 -4.86
CA GLY A 27 12.27 1.49 -5.34
C GLY A 27 13.07 2.74 -5.71
N PRO A 28 14.38 2.61 -5.95
CA PRO A 28 15.20 3.74 -6.29
C PRO A 28 14.75 4.38 -7.61
N MET A 29 14.86 5.70 -7.66
CA MET A 29 14.65 6.53 -8.84
C MET A 29 16.01 7.07 -9.30
N PRO A 30 16.31 7.09 -10.61
CA PRO A 30 17.41 7.88 -11.13
C PRO A 30 17.25 9.35 -10.71
N ARG A 31 18.35 10.00 -10.30
CA ARG A 31 18.33 11.42 -9.92
C ARG A 31 18.26 12.35 -11.12
N ASP A 32 18.83 11.91 -12.23
CA ASP A 32 18.81 12.59 -13.51
C ASP A 32 17.52 12.20 -14.27
N PRO A 33 16.66 13.16 -14.66
CA PRO A 33 15.44 12.87 -15.40
C PRO A 33 15.68 12.29 -16.80
N ASP A 34 16.87 12.47 -17.38
CA ASP A 34 17.22 11.88 -18.69
C ASP A 34 17.58 10.39 -18.57
N THR A 35 17.97 9.94 -17.37
CA THR A 35 18.21 8.52 -17.11
C THR A 35 16.87 7.75 -17.12
N PRO A 36 16.75 6.67 -17.93
CA PRO A 36 15.52 5.88 -17.99
C PRO A 36 15.13 5.31 -16.63
N SER A 37 13.84 5.44 -16.27
CA SER A 37 13.26 4.73 -15.12
C SER A 37 12.85 3.32 -15.52
N TRP A 38 12.89 2.38 -14.58
CA TRP A 38 12.32 1.04 -14.73
C TRP A 38 10.79 1.02 -14.55
N ARG A 39 10.21 2.09 -13.97
CA ARG A 39 8.79 2.15 -13.64
C ARG A 39 7.85 2.07 -14.85
N PRO A 40 8.13 2.70 -16.01
CA PRO A 40 7.29 2.51 -17.20
C PRO A 40 7.12 1.05 -17.61
N GLU A 41 8.18 0.24 -17.49
CA GLU A 41 8.11 -1.19 -17.78
C GLU A 41 7.28 -1.93 -16.72
N ALA A 42 7.45 -1.59 -15.43
CA ALA A 42 6.62 -2.13 -14.36
C ALA A 42 5.12 -1.83 -14.59
N LEU A 43 4.77 -0.61 -14.97
CA LEU A 43 3.40 -0.20 -15.28
C LEU A 43 2.82 -0.98 -16.47
N ARG A 44 3.62 -1.18 -17.52
CA ARG A 44 3.23 -1.99 -18.68
C ARG A 44 2.97 -3.44 -18.28
N LEU A 45 3.82 -4.02 -17.43
CA LEU A 45 3.63 -5.38 -16.91
C LEU A 45 2.38 -5.47 -16.03
N ILE A 46 2.16 -4.53 -15.12
CA ILE A 46 0.96 -4.47 -14.27
C ILE A 46 -0.30 -4.39 -15.14
N ALA A 47 -0.34 -3.49 -16.12
CA ALA A 47 -1.49 -3.34 -17.02
C ALA A 47 -1.76 -4.60 -17.85
N ARG A 48 -0.72 -5.34 -18.24
CA ARG A 48 -0.85 -6.60 -18.99
C ARG A 48 -1.29 -7.78 -18.12
N CYS A 49 -0.87 -7.81 -16.86
CA CYS A 49 -1.11 -8.95 -15.97
C CYS A 49 -2.38 -8.79 -15.11
N TRP A 50 -2.90 -7.57 -14.93
CA TRP A 50 -4.15 -7.34 -14.22
C TRP A 50 -5.34 -7.92 -15.00
N SER A 51 -5.84 -9.05 -14.53
CA SER A 51 -6.92 -9.82 -15.18
C SER A 51 -8.18 -9.93 -14.31
N VAL A 52 -8.16 -9.31 -13.13
CA VAL A 52 -9.27 -9.30 -12.19
C VAL A 52 -10.26 -8.21 -12.58
N ASP A 53 -11.54 -8.57 -12.61
CA ASP A 53 -12.62 -7.62 -12.85
C ASP A 53 -12.63 -6.51 -11.80
N GLY A 54 -12.72 -5.27 -12.29
CA GLY A 54 -12.66 -4.08 -11.45
C GLY A 54 -11.35 -3.31 -11.57
N SER A 55 -11.26 -2.29 -10.71
CA SER A 55 -10.24 -1.24 -10.81
C SER A 55 -9.06 -1.46 -9.89
N LEU A 56 -7.86 -1.34 -10.46
CA LEU A 56 -6.57 -1.30 -9.77
C LEU A 56 -6.01 0.12 -9.82
N ALA A 57 -5.78 0.73 -8.65
CA ALA A 57 -5.06 2.00 -8.53
C ALA A 57 -3.55 1.73 -8.34
N VAL A 58 -2.70 2.30 -9.17
CA VAL A 58 -1.24 2.11 -9.12
C VAL A 58 -0.58 3.43 -8.79
N PHE A 59 0.01 3.53 -7.60
CA PHE A 59 0.65 4.73 -7.08
C PHE A 59 2.14 4.73 -7.45
N VAL A 60 2.58 5.82 -8.09
CA VAL A 60 3.93 5.98 -8.62
C VAL A 60 4.59 7.20 -7.98
N PRO A 61 5.70 7.02 -7.23
CA PRO A 61 6.42 8.12 -6.57
C PRO A 61 7.28 8.96 -7.55
N GLU A 62 6.92 9.00 -8.82
CA GLU A 62 7.50 9.90 -9.82
C GLU A 62 6.40 10.88 -10.25
N PRO A 63 6.72 12.16 -10.52
CA PRO A 63 5.75 13.04 -11.17
C PRO A 63 5.47 12.52 -12.59
N ARG A 64 4.29 12.84 -13.12
CA ARG A 64 3.90 12.43 -14.49
C ARG A 64 4.90 12.94 -15.54
N ASP A 65 5.40 14.15 -15.33
CA ASP A 65 6.52 14.73 -16.09
C ASP A 65 7.71 14.99 -15.14
N ARG A 66 8.79 14.22 -15.32
CA ARG A 66 10.02 14.32 -14.50
C ARG A 66 10.80 15.60 -14.76
N HIS A 67 10.62 16.25 -15.90
CA HIS A 67 11.23 17.54 -16.20
C HIS A 67 10.46 18.72 -15.60
N ARG A 68 9.23 18.48 -15.16
CA ARG A 68 8.34 19.51 -14.59
C ARG A 68 7.72 19.02 -13.28
N PRO A 69 8.53 18.79 -12.22
CA PRO A 69 8.00 18.40 -10.93
C PRO A 69 7.07 19.50 -10.39
N PRO A 70 5.99 19.15 -9.66
CA PRO A 70 5.07 20.14 -9.13
C PRO A 70 5.78 21.09 -8.14
N VAL A 71 5.52 22.39 -8.25
CA VAL A 71 6.15 23.41 -7.41
C VAL A 71 5.73 23.25 -5.95
N GLY A 72 6.69 23.23 -5.03
CA GLY A 72 6.43 23.13 -3.59
C GLY A 72 5.99 21.74 -3.11
N TYR A 73 6.03 20.73 -3.97
CA TYR A 73 5.64 19.36 -3.63
C TYR A 73 6.63 18.68 -2.69
N VAL A 74 6.15 18.29 -1.51
CA VAL A 74 6.91 17.50 -0.53
C VAL A 74 6.62 16.02 -0.79
N HIS A 75 7.48 15.42 -1.59
CA HIS A 75 7.36 14.03 -2.06
C HIS A 75 7.15 13.03 -0.91
N GLN A 76 7.83 13.23 0.22
CA GLN A 76 7.77 12.33 1.38
C GLN A 76 6.36 12.26 2.01
N LEU A 77 5.56 13.32 1.97
CA LEU A 77 4.22 13.33 2.57
C LEU A 77 3.23 12.50 1.76
N TRP A 78 3.31 12.59 0.43
CA TRP A 78 2.49 11.82 -0.48
C TRP A 78 2.85 10.34 -0.43
N GLU A 79 4.14 10.02 -0.41
CA GLU A 79 4.62 8.64 -0.23
C GLU A 79 4.17 8.05 1.11
N ASP A 80 4.38 8.75 2.24
CA ASP A 80 3.93 8.27 3.55
C ASP A 80 2.43 8.01 3.56
N ARG A 81 1.64 8.91 2.96
CA ARG A 81 0.19 8.78 2.89
C ARG A 81 -0.21 7.50 2.17
N TRP A 82 0.23 7.31 0.93
CA TRP A 82 -0.28 6.22 0.10
C TRP A 82 0.34 4.88 0.45
N MET A 83 1.65 4.80 0.74
CA MET A 83 2.26 3.55 1.21
C MET A 83 1.61 3.02 2.49
N SER A 84 1.04 3.90 3.32
CA SER A 84 0.39 3.51 4.57
C SER A 84 -0.99 2.84 4.39
N VAL A 85 -1.58 2.92 3.20
CA VAL A 85 -2.96 2.46 2.95
C VAL A 85 -3.12 1.50 1.77
N VAL A 86 -2.17 1.47 0.84
CA VAL A 86 -2.27 0.55 -0.32
C VAL A 86 -2.34 -0.91 0.09
N ASP A 87 -2.90 -1.74 -0.77
CA ASP A 87 -3.07 -3.17 -0.51
C ASP A 87 -1.76 -3.95 -0.64
N ALA A 88 -0.90 -3.56 -1.58
CA ALA A 88 0.45 -4.11 -1.74
C ALA A 88 1.48 -3.02 -2.08
N ILE A 89 2.73 -3.27 -1.72
CA ILE A 89 3.88 -2.43 -2.02
C ILE A 89 4.90 -3.28 -2.78
N LEU A 90 5.06 -2.96 -4.07
CA LEU A 90 6.09 -3.53 -4.92
C LEU A 90 7.38 -2.76 -4.69
N PHE A 91 8.41 -3.40 -4.17
CA PHE A 91 9.76 -2.86 -4.15
C PHE A 91 10.58 -3.50 -5.26
N TRP A 92 11.03 -2.73 -6.26
CA TRP A 92 12.05 -3.20 -7.21
C TRP A 92 13.35 -2.44 -6.94
N VAL A 93 14.42 -3.14 -6.57
CA VAL A 93 15.67 -2.54 -6.10
C VAL A 93 16.86 -2.96 -6.99
N PRO A 94 16.97 -2.43 -8.21
CA PRO A 94 18.11 -2.65 -9.12
C PRO A 94 19.28 -1.73 -8.72
N ARG A 95 19.76 -1.89 -7.48
CA ARG A 95 20.74 -0.97 -6.88
C ARG A 95 22.10 -1.13 -7.54
N GLU A 96 22.62 -0.02 -8.05
CA GLU A 96 23.96 0.11 -8.60
C GLU A 96 24.63 1.35 -7.98
N LEU A 97 25.86 1.19 -7.47
CA LEU A 97 26.60 2.26 -6.82
C LEU A 97 27.70 2.80 -7.75
N PRO A 98 27.89 4.13 -7.82
CA PRO A 98 27.18 5.17 -7.06
C PRO A 98 25.88 5.69 -7.72
N GLY A 99 25.50 5.20 -8.90
CA GLY A 99 24.45 5.82 -9.74
C GLY A 99 23.05 5.82 -9.13
N THR A 100 22.62 4.67 -8.61
CA THR A 100 21.25 4.42 -8.13
C THR A 100 21.27 3.83 -6.71
N PRO A 101 21.69 4.62 -5.70
CA PRO A 101 21.99 4.10 -4.37
C PRO A 101 20.74 3.70 -3.56
N GLY A 102 19.55 4.22 -3.88
CA GLY A 102 18.30 3.83 -3.23
C GLY A 102 18.30 3.95 -1.70
N LEU A 103 18.83 5.06 -1.18
CA LEU A 103 18.98 5.26 0.27
C LEU A 103 17.62 5.41 0.98
N THR A 104 16.69 6.18 0.40
CA THR A 104 15.34 6.35 0.95
C THR A 104 14.54 5.05 0.89
N THR A 105 14.72 4.27 -0.18
CA THR A 105 14.12 2.94 -0.35
C THR A 105 14.43 2.00 0.81
N ASN A 106 15.60 2.09 1.46
CA ASN A 106 15.89 1.27 2.65
C ASN A 106 14.98 1.64 3.83
N VAL A 107 14.72 2.93 4.04
CA VAL A 107 13.86 3.44 5.12
C VAL A 107 12.40 3.08 4.83
N GLU A 108 11.97 3.27 3.60
CA GLU A 108 10.64 2.87 3.11
C GLU A 108 10.40 1.37 3.29
N PHE A 109 11.35 0.53 2.87
CA PHE A 109 11.27 -0.92 3.03
C PHE A 109 11.22 -1.32 4.51
N GLY A 110 12.16 -0.85 5.33
CA GLY A 110 12.23 -1.19 6.76
C GLY A 110 10.98 -0.75 7.55
N ARG A 111 10.25 0.25 7.05
CA ARG A 111 8.97 0.67 7.64
C ARG A 111 7.83 -0.32 7.38
N TYR A 112 7.88 -1.08 6.29
CA TYR A 112 6.78 -1.90 5.81
C TYR A 112 7.08 -3.39 5.65
N GLU A 113 8.33 -3.83 5.83
CA GLU A 113 8.77 -5.22 5.68
C GLU A 113 7.91 -6.23 6.45
N GLY A 114 7.49 -5.91 7.68
CA GLY A 114 6.62 -6.75 8.51
C GLY A 114 5.12 -6.53 8.34
N SER A 115 4.70 -5.75 7.34
CA SER A 115 3.27 -5.37 7.18
C SER A 115 2.41 -6.41 6.48
N GLY A 116 3.01 -7.48 5.93
CA GLY A 116 2.34 -8.49 5.11
C GLY A 116 1.92 -7.99 3.72
N ARG A 117 2.35 -6.78 3.33
CA ARG A 117 1.99 -6.13 2.04
C ARG A 117 3.15 -6.00 1.07
N VAL A 118 4.34 -6.38 1.47
CA VAL A 118 5.57 -6.13 0.71
C VAL A 118 5.87 -7.30 -0.20
N VAL A 119 6.25 -6.98 -1.44
CA VAL A 119 6.96 -7.88 -2.36
C VAL A 119 8.29 -7.23 -2.71
N LEU A 120 9.38 -8.00 -2.60
CA LEU A 120 10.73 -7.52 -2.84
C LEU A 120 11.32 -8.13 -4.10
N GLY A 121 11.60 -7.31 -5.08
CA GLY A 121 12.35 -7.66 -6.27
C GLY A 121 13.75 -7.07 -6.25
N MET A 122 14.76 -7.89 -6.50
CA MET A 122 16.14 -7.45 -6.64
C MET A 122 16.85 -8.27 -7.71
N PRO A 123 17.40 -7.67 -8.77
CA PRO A 123 18.12 -8.46 -9.76
C PRO A 123 19.41 -9.05 -9.16
N PRO A 124 19.93 -10.18 -9.69
CA PRO A 124 21.10 -10.85 -9.11
C PRO A 124 22.37 -9.99 -9.02
N HIS A 125 22.48 -8.96 -9.87
CA HIS A 125 23.60 -8.02 -9.88
C HIS A 125 23.44 -6.84 -8.90
N ALA A 126 22.29 -6.72 -8.22
CA ALA A 126 22.03 -5.61 -7.31
C ALA A 126 23.04 -5.59 -6.14
N GLN A 127 23.65 -4.43 -5.93
CA GLN A 127 24.68 -4.24 -4.94
C GLN A 127 24.08 -3.91 -3.57
N SER A 128 24.68 -4.40 -2.48
CA SER A 128 24.31 -4.00 -1.11
C SER A 128 22.82 -4.18 -0.76
N VAL A 129 22.19 -5.27 -1.20
CA VAL A 129 20.77 -5.61 -0.94
C VAL A 129 20.57 -6.75 0.05
N ARG A 130 21.65 -7.33 0.59
CA ARG A 130 21.60 -8.48 1.53
C ARG A 130 20.67 -8.27 2.73
N TYR A 131 20.66 -7.07 3.31
CA TYR A 131 19.79 -6.76 4.45
C TYR A 131 18.31 -6.71 4.06
N LEU A 132 17.99 -6.19 2.87
CA LEU A 132 16.61 -6.19 2.37
C LEU A 132 16.11 -7.63 2.21
N ARG A 133 16.95 -8.51 1.63
CA ARG A 133 16.61 -9.94 1.49
C ARG A 133 16.41 -10.60 2.85
N HIS A 134 17.35 -10.41 3.79
CA HIS A 134 17.25 -11.01 5.12
C HIS A 134 15.93 -10.69 5.83
N PHE A 135 15.49 -9.43 5.80
CA PHE A 135 14.25 -9.04 6.44
C PHE A 135 13.01 -9.44 5.64
N ALA A 136 13.07 -9.46 4.30
CA ALA A 136 11.99 -10.04 3.50
C ALA A 136 11.78 -11.52 3.87
N ASP A 137 12.86 -12.30 3.96
CA ASP A 137 12.81 -13.71 4.37
C ASP A 137 12.26 -13.85 5.82
N LEU A 138 12.72 -12.99 6.75
CA LEU A 138 12.25 -12.99 8.14
C LEU A 138 10.74 -12.76 8.26
N HIS A 139 10.19 -11.89 7.43
CA HIS A 139 8.76 -11.54 7.44
C HIS A 139 7.94 -12.33 6.41
N GLU A 140 8.55 -13.34 5.77
CA GLU A 140 7.92 -14.18 4.75
C GLU A 140 7.36 -13.37 3.55
N ALA A 141 7.97 -12.22 3.26
CA ALA A 141 7.64 -11.41 2.10
C ALA A 141 8.15 -12.10 0.82
N PRO A 142 7.33 -12.21 -0.25
CA PRO A 142 7.79 -12.79 -1.51
C PRO A 142 9.02 -12.06 -2.06
N VAL A 143 10.02 -12.83 -2.47
CA VAL A 143 11.25 -12.32 -3.09
C VAL A 143 11.40 -12.83 -4.52
N ALA A 144 11.72 -11.95 -5.45
CA ALA A 144 11.92 -12.28 -6.86
C ALA A 144 13.21 -11.66 -7.43
N ASP A 145 13.77 -12.32 -8.44
CA ASP A 145 15.02 -11.88 -9.08
C ASP A 145 14.78 -11.08 -10.36
N THR A 146 13.54 -11.02 -10.86
CA THR A 146 13.17 -10.26 -12.05
C THR A 146 11.98 -9.33 -11.82
N LEU A 147 11.91 -8.23 -12.58
CA LEU A 147 10.80 -7.30 -12.51
C LEU A 147 9.44 -7.95 -12.86
N PRO A 148 9.32 -8.80 -13.91
CA PRO A 148 8.07 -9.51 -14.20
C PRO A 148 7.60 -10.43 -13.06
N GLU A 149 8.49 -11.19 -12.43
CA GLU A 149 8.15 -12.05 -11.29
C GLU A 149 7.73 -11.22 -10.07
N THR A 150 8.40 -10.10 -9.83
CA THR A 150 8.04 -9.16 -8.75
C THR A 150 6.63 -8.59 -8.98
N VAL A 151 6.30 -8.21 -10.22
CA VAL A 151 4.96 -7.74 -10.59
C VAL A 151 3.93 -8.86 -10.40
N SER A 152 4.21 -10.08 -10.86
CA SER A 152 3.31 -11.23 -10.69
C SER A 152 3.00 -11.47 -9.21
N ALA A 153 4.04 -11.63 -8.39
CA ALA A 153 3.88 -11.86 -6.96
C ALA A 153 3.13 -10.72 -6.25
N THR A 154 3.30 -9.48 -6.70
CA THR A 154 2.53 -8.33 -6.17
C THR A 154 1.04 -8.46 -6.50
N LEU A 155 0.70 -8.83 -7.73
CA LEU A 155 -0.70 -9.00 -8.13
C LEU A 155 -1.34 -10.23 -7.48
N ASP A 156 -0.57 -11.31 -7.28
CA ASP A 156 -1.01 -12.50 -6.55
C ASP A 156 -1.32 -12.16 -5.08
N LEU A 157 -0.48 -11.34 -4.43
CA LEU A 157 -0.70 -10.85 -3.07
C LEU A 157 -1.99 -10.02 -2.94
N VAL A 158 -2.31 -9.21 -3.95
CA VAL A 158 -3.56 -8.44 -4.01
C VAL A 158 -4.78 -9.36 -4.21
N GLY A 159 -4.66 -10.33 -5.12
CA GLY A 159 -5.73 -11.25 -5.50
C GLY A 159 -6.93 -10.53 -6.13
N CYS A 160 -8.15 -11.00 -5.83
CA CYS A 160 -9.38 -10.53 -6.46
C CYS A 160 -9.83 -9.10 -6.11
N GLY A 161 -9.09 -8.37 -5.27
CA GLY A 161 -9.54 -7.08 -4.74
C GLY A 161 -10.84 -7.17 -3.93
N SER A 162 -11.45 -6.01 -3.67
CA SER A 162 -12.81 -5.81 -3.13
C SER A 162 -13.11 -4.32 -3.23
N TRP A 163 -14.29 -3.92 -3.71
CA TRP A 163 -14.60 -2.48 -3.85
C TRP A 163 -14.52 -1.76 -2.50
N ARG A 164 -13.76 -0.65 -2.48
CA ARG A 164 -13.65 0.29 -1.36
C ARG A 164 -13.63 1.72 -1.90
N GLU A 165 -14.25 2.63 -1.17
CA GLU A 165 -14.36 4.05 -1.52
C GLU A 165 -14.28 4.96 -0.29
N ALA A 166 -14.09 6.26 -0.51
CA ALA A 166 -13.98 7.26 0.55
C ALA A 166 -12.98 6.82 1.65
N GLY A 167 -13.34 6.80 2.93
CA GLY A 167 -12.41 6.37 3.98
C GLY A 167 -12.22 4.85 4.09
N THR A 168 -13.07 4.03 3.46
CA THR A 168 -12.86 2.58 3.44
C THR A 168 -11.67 2.20 2.54
N ARG A 169 -11.36 2.99 1.52
CA ARG A 169 -10.19 2.76 0.63
C ARG A 169 -8.85 2.87 1.35
N ASP A 170 -8.85 3.48 2.54
CA ASP A 170 -7.67 3.59 3.41
C ASP A 170 -7.36 2.30 4.17
N VAL A 171 -8.26 1.30 4.13
CA VAL A 171 -8.11 0.01 4.81
C VAL A 171 -7.51 -1.00 3.83
N PRO A 172 -6.28 -1.48 4.06
CA PRO A 172 -5.68 -2.50 3.18
C PRO A 172 -6.51 -3.79 3.16
N LEU A 173 -6.52 -4.48 2.01
CA LEU A 173 -7.29 -5.72 1.77
C LEU A 173 -7.14 -6.77 2.87
N LEU A 174 -5.91 -6.96 3.36
CA LEU A 174 -5.62 -7.95 4.41
C LEU A 174 -6.38 -7.69 5.72
N VAL A 175 -6.64 -6.41 6.05
CA VAL A 175 -7.47 -6.03 7.20
C VAL A 175 -8.94 -6.04 6.81
N TRP A 176 -9.25 -5.46 5.66
CA TRP A 176 -10.60 -5.34 5.14
C TRP A 176 -11.31 -6.69 5.07
N ARG A 177 -10.61 -7.76 4.65
CA ARG A 177 -11.17 -9.10 4.49
C ARG A 177 -11.43 -9.83 5.82
N THR A 178 -10.93 -9.32 6.94
CA THR A 178 -11.13 -9.98 8.24
C THR A 178 -12.60 -9.89 8.68
N SER A 179 -13.10 -10.96 9.30
CA SER A 179 -14.44 -10.97 9.90
C SER A 179 -14.58 -9.93 11.00
N ALA A 180 -13.52 -9.70 11.77
CA ALA A 180 -13.48 -8.72 12.84
C ALA A 180 -13.72 -7.30 12.30
N PHE A 181 -12.99 -6.90 11.25
CA PHE A 181 -13.16 -5.59 10.63
C PHE A 181 -14.54 -5.46 9.97
N GLN A 182 -14.98 -6.47 9.22
CA GLN A 182 -16.29 -6.43 8.54
C GLN A 182 -17.46 -6.34 9.53
N THR A 183 -17.39 -7.04 10.66
CA THR A 183 -18.39 -6.95 11.73
C THR A 183 -18.44 -5.54 12.33
N TRP A 184 -17.26 -4.98 12.64
CA TRP A 184 -17.17 -3.61 13.16
C TRP A 184 -17.69 -2.57 12.17
N TRP A 185 -17.27 -2.66 10.91
CA TRP A 185 -17.69 -1.75 9.84
C TRP A 185 -19.19 -1.82 9.58
N SER A 186 -19.76 -3.03 9.56
CA SER A 186 -21.21 -3.22 9.40
C SER A 186 -22.00 -2.58 10.54
N ALA A 187 -21.55 -2.76 11.79
CA ALA A 187 -22.18 -2.13 12.95
C ALA A 187 -22.06 -0.59 12.92
N LEU A 188 -20.93 -0.07 12.44
CA LEU A 188 -20.70 1.37 12.26
C LEU A 188 -21.64 1.96 11.21
N SER A 189 -21.70 1.33 10.03
CA SER A 189 -22.57 1.72 8.92
C SER A 189 -24.05 1.66 9.30
N ALA A 190 -24.47 0.65 10.08
CA ALA A 190 -25.85 0.52 10.55
C ALA A 190 -26.30 1.68 11.46
N ARG A 191 -25.36 2.34 12.16
CA ARG A 191 -25.63 3.56 12.95
C ARG A 191 -25.61 4.83 12.09
N GLY A 192 -25.28 4.74 10.81
CA GLY A 192 -25.10 5.87 9.92
C GLY A 192 -23.83 6.67 10.19
N GLU A 193 -22.85 6.08 10.88
CA GLU A 193 -21.51 6.66 11.00
C GLU A 193 -20.72 6.40 9.71
N GLU A 194 -19.76 7.27 9.40
CA GLU A 194 -18.91 7.17 8.22
C GLU A 194 -17.45 6.98 8.61
N LEU A 195 -16.77 6.03 7.97
CA LEU A 195 -15.31 5.89 8.08
C LEU A 195 -14.66 6.97 7.21
N ARG A 196 -13.90 7.88 7.82
CA ARG A 196 -13.17 8.95 7.13
C ARG A 196 -11.76 8.54 6.74
N ARG A 197 -11.09 7.82 7.63
CA ARG A 197 -9.70 7.37 7.47
C ARG A 197 -9.45 6.14 8.32
N ALA A 198 -8.56 5.27 7.85
CA ALA A 198 -7.99 4.20 8.64
C ALA A 198 -6.48 4.11 8.38
N ARG A 199 -5.71 3.65 9.36
CA ARG A 199 -4.30 3.34 9.19
C ARG A 199 -3.93 2.16 10.06
N VAL A 200 -3.26 1.17 9.46
CA VAL A 200 -2.59 0.11 10.23
C VAL A 200 -1.38 0.74 10.91
N ARG A 201 -1.34 0.70 12.24
CA ARG A 201 -0.27 1.26 13.07
C ARG A 201 0.73 0.21 13.50
N TRP A 202 0.30 -1.05 13.55
CA TRP A 202 1.12 -2.17 13.97
C TRP A 202 0.59 -3.48 13.39
N THR A 203 1.51 -4.42 13.16
CA THR A 203 1.26 -5.78 12.71
C THR A 203 2.06 -6.77 13.54
N SER A 204 1.59 -8.01 13.67
CA SER A 204 2.34 -9.10 14.31
C SER A 204 2.02 -10.46 13.72
N GLY A 205 2.94 -11.38 13.98
CA GLY A 205 2.98 -12.74 13.45
C GLY A 205 3.48 -12.79 12.01
N SER A 206 4.00 -13.96 11.62
CA SER A 206 4.35 -14.27 10.23
C SER A 206 3.16 -14.00 9.31
N GLY A 207 3.39 -13.26 8.22
CA GLY A 207 2.32 -12.86 7.30
C GLY A 207 1.34 -11.81 7.84
N ALA A 208 1.67 -11.14 8.96
CA ALA A 208 0.86 -10.11 9.62
C ALA A 208 -0.57 -10.59 9.92
N VAL A 209 -0.73 -11.47 10.92
CA VAL A 209 -2.03 -12.06 11.30
C VAL A 209 -2.77 -11.29 12.39
N SER A 210 -2.14 -10.27 12.99
CA SER A 210 -2.80 -9.38 13.95
C SER A 210 -2.47 -7.93 13.65
N TRP A 211 -3.41 -7.02 13.92
CA TRP A 211 -3.32 -5.61 13.54
C TRP A 211 -3.79 -4.69 14.65
N VAL A 212 -3.14 -3.52 14.74
CA VAL A 212 -3.72 -2.35 15.40
C VAL A 212 -4.12 -1.34 14.33
N VAL A 213 -5.41 -1.02 14.26
CA VAL A 213 -5.98 -0.08 13.30
C VAL A 213 -6.45 1.18 14.01
N ASP A 214 -5.98 2.31 13.54
CA ASP A 214 -6.37 3.65 13.99
C ASP A 214 -7.31 4.26 12.95
N ALA A 215 -8.57 4.43 13.34
CA ALA A 215 -9.65 4.87 12.47
C ALA A 215 -10.23 6.20 12.95
N THR A 216 -10.49 7.12 12.01
CA THR A 216 -11.29 8.32 12.24
C THR A 216 -12.68 8.08 11.68
N VAL A 217 -13.69 8.24 12.53
CA VAL A 217 -15.09 8.02 12.17
C VAL A 217 -15.88 9.29 12.45
N ALA A 218 -16.79 9.63 11.56
CA ALA A 218 -17.70 10.76 11.73
C ALA A 218 -19.10 10.25 12.04
N ASP A 219 -19.83 10.95 12.90
CA ASP A 219 -21.25 10.67 13.12
C ASP A 219 -22.10 10.99 11.88
N ARG A 220 -23.38 10.62 11.92
CA ARG A 220 -24.34 10.81 10.81
C ARG A 220 -24.49 12.28 10.39
N ALA A 221 -24.25 13.21 11.30
CA ALA A 221 -24.30 14.65 11.01
C ALA A 221 -22.97 15.19 10.47
N GLY A 222 -21.88 14.42 10.55
CA GLY A 222 -20.52 14.86 10.22
C GLY A 222 -19.95 15.89 11.20
N VAL A 223 -20.59 16.06 12.37
CA VAL A 223 -20.30 17.14 13.32
C VAL A 223 -19.25 16.70 14.34
N VAL A 224 -19.20 15.41 14.67
CA VAL A 224 -18.27 14.86 15.64
C VAL A 224 -17.36 13.84 14.96
N GLU A 225 -16.06 14.09 14.99
CA GLU A 225 -15.04 13.10 14.65
C GLU A 225 -14.56 12.36 15.90
N LEU A 226 -14.63 11.04 15.86
CA LEU A 226 -14.13 10.15 16.90
C LEU A 226 -12.95 9.36 16.37
N ARG A 227 -11.90 9.24 17.18
CA ARG A 227 -10.81 8.31 16.89
C ARG A 227 -11.06 6.98 17.59
N ARG A 228 -10.87 5.88 16.86
CA ARG A 228 -11.04 4.52 17.37
C ARG A 228 -9.78 3.71 17.09
N VAL A 229 -9.26 3.07 18.12
CA VAL A 229 -8.13 2.13 18.00
C VAL A 229 -8.67 0.72 18.18
N MET A 230 -8.41 -0.15 17.21
CA MET A 230 -8.92 -1.52 17.16
C MET A 230 -7.78 -2.52 17.13
N CYS A 231 -7.84 -3.52 18.00
CA CYS A 231 -6.99 -4.70 17.89
C CYS A 231 -7.77 -5.79 17.15
N LEU A 232 -7.23 -6.23 16.02
CA LEU A 232 -7.82 -7.23 15.15
C LEU A 232 -6.91 -8.47 15.11
N ASP A 233 -7.51 -9.65 15.16
CA ASP A 233 -6.83 -10.92 14.96
C ASP A 233 -7.43 -11.60 13.73
N GLY A 234 -6.59 -12.23 12.91
CA GLY A 234 -6.96 -12.95 11.70
C GLY A 234 -7.63 -14.29 12.00
N SER A 235 -7.44 -14.82 13.21
CA SER A 235 -8.22 -15.94 13.72
C SER A 235 -9.65 -15.47 14.03
N SER A 236 -10.63 -16.21 13.51
CA SER A 236 -12.05 -15.88 13.54
C SER A 236 -12.56 -15.53 14.95
N GLY A 237 -12.73 -14.23 15.20
CA GLY A 237 -13.29 -13.66 16.43
C GLY A 237 -13.71 -12.20 16.23
N PRO A 238 -14.49 -11.61 17.16
CA PRO A 238 -14.75 -10.17 17.17
C PRO A 238 -13.46 -9.40 17.45
N ALA A 239 -13.39 -8.13 17.06
CA ALA A 239 -12.27 -7.26 17.44
C ALA A 239 -12.05 -7.32 18.96
N THR A 240 -10.85 -7.68 19.39
CA THR A 240 -10.55 -8.02 20.79
C THR A 240 -10.66 -6.81 21.71
N ALA A 241 -10.46 -5.60 21.15
CA ALA A 241 -10.70 -4.33 21.84
C ALA A 241 -10.95 -3.20 20.82
N VAL A 242 -11.94 -2.36 21.10
CA VAL A 242 -12.14 -1.07 20.42
C VAL A 242 -12.13 0.02 21.48
N VAL A 243 -11.08 0.85 21.48
CA VAL A 243 -10.96 1.98 22.39
C VAL A 243 -11.38 3.24 21.65
N GLN A 244 -12.41 3.92 22.14
CA GLN A 244 -12.74 5.27 21.68
C GLN A 244 -11.81 6.27 22.35
N VAL A 245 -11.07 7.01 21.54
CA VAL A 245 -10.25 8.13 21.97
C VAL A 245 -10.99 9.40 21.53
N THR A 246 -11.63 10.08 22.48
CA THR A 246 -12.14 11.43 22.23
C THR A 246 -10.95 12.35 22.07
N ALA A 247 -10.91 13.12 20.98
CA ALA A 247 -9.99 14.24 20.89
C ALA A 247 -10.33 15.21 22.04
N ALA A 248 -9.32 15.57 22.84
CA ALA A 248 -9.44 16.67 23.80
C ALA A 248 -9.46 18.01 23.06
#